data_AF-A0A9P5RRB9-F1
#
_entry.id   AF-A0A9P5RRB9-F1
#
_cell.length_a   1.000
_cell.length_b   1.000
_cell.length_c   1.000
_cell.angle_alpha   90.00
_cell.angle_beta   90.00
_cell.angle_gamma   90.00
#
_symmetry.space_group_name_H-M   'P 1'
#
loop_
_entity.id
_entity.type
_entity.pdbx_description
1 polymer ?
#
loop_
_entity_poly.entity_id
_entity_poly.type
_entity_poly.pdbx_seq_one_letter_code
_entity_poly.pdbx_strand_id
1 'polypeptide(L)'
;MGKKNGADGGGLFAAYLAAMPETAKPADAAETYLPDSMKASTLLERIGSERSWSSRDVEKDVDILEKNRLYTIKDLRVLSGESWKEIELLPLVKDLLRLSVNPPVDYGKLKQEKKKLKKEKKEKKKKEKKEKMEKKALKQKSVKKDQEKAAEGEQTGLTSAETTAETTTTTGEDGLVTIHASSKKEKKDKDGEDGNESSSSSSSSSSSSSSSSSSDSDPEMEANTPKMSPAQLPFVKTGNSALLPGPGRIQPMGNRIRVTAGNGTTYEVDRYCPHKHVDLATKGVVVGNTLFCNKHNWAFSLDNRGYCSKHGATINACKVEW
;
A
#
# COMPACT_ATOMS: atom_id res chain seq x y z
N MET A 1 21.03 68.87 -5.21
CA MET A 1 20.17 67.68 -5.41
C MET A 1 20.93 66.47 -4.87
N GLY A 2 20.67 66.09 -3.61
CA GLY A 2 21.37 65.00 -2.94
C GLY A 2 20.49 63.75 -2.86
N LYS A 3 21.02 62.60 -3.28
CA LYS A 3 20.45 61.28 -3.00
C LYS A 3 21.36 60.57 -2.01
N LYS A 4 20.81 60.35 -0.82
CA LYS A 4 21.45 59.69 0.32
C LYS A 4 21.49 58.18 0.10
N ASN A 5 22.63 57.60 0.43
CA ASN A 5 22.91 56.16 0.46
C ASN A 5 22.09 55.52 1.59
N GLY A 6 21.31 54.49 1.25
CA GLY A 6 20.61 53.65 2.21
C GLY A 6 21.61 52.68 2.84
N ALA A 7 21.82 52.83 4.15
CA ALA A 7 22.63 51.94 4.96
C ALA A 7 21.92 50.60 5.15
N ASP A 8 22.54 49.52 4.68
CA ASP A 8 22.20 48.14 5.00
C ASP A 8 22.43 47.90 6.49
N GLY A 9 21.37 48.06 7.28
CA GLY A 9 21.29 47.63 8.66
C GLY A 9 21.10 46.11 8.72
N GLY A 10 22.10 45.35 8.29
CA GLY A 10 22.20 43.92 8.56
C GLY A 10 22.37 43.71 10.06
N GLY A 11 21.25 43.51 10.77
CA GLY A 11 21.24 43.38 12.21
C GLY A 11 22.18 42.29 12.70
N LEU A 12 22.83 42.54 13.83
CA LEU A 12 23.73 41.62 14.55
C LEU A 12 23.20 40.19 14.68
N PHE A 13 21.87 40.04 14.68
CA PHE A 13 21.18 38.76 14.69
C PHE A 13 21.35 37.93 13.39
N ALA A 14 21.44 38.58 12.23
CA ALA A 14 21.73 37.92 10.96
C ALA A 14 23.18 37.41 10.92
N ALA A 15 24.12 38.17 11.48
CA ALA A 15 25.50 37.73 11.65
C ALA A 15 25.61 36.53 12.61
N TYR A 16 24.80 36.50 13.68
CA TYR A 16 24.75 35.38 14.62
C TYR A 16 24.16 34.10 13.99
N LEU A 17 23.09 34.22 13.18
CA LEU A 17 22.55 33.09 12.44
C LEU A 17 23.50 32.57 11.35
N ALA A 18 24.28 33.45 10.72
CA ALA A 18 25.30 33.06 9.75
C ALA A 18 26.58 32.49 10.39
N ALA A 19 26.87 32.83 11.66
CA ALA A 19 28.05 32.36 12.40
C ALA A 19 27.78 31.05 13.16
N MET A 20 26.53 30.56 13.19
CA MET A 20 26.29 29.19 13.63
C MET A 20 27.00 28.25 12.65
N PRO A 21 27.85 27.33 13.11
CA PRO A 21 28.48 26.36 12.23
C PRO A 21 27.36 25.67 11.47
N GLU A 22 27.36 25.82 10.14
CA GLU A 22 26.45 25.07 9.28
C GLU A 22 26.65 23.61 9.65
N THR A 23 25.68 23.08 10.38
CA THR A 23 25.59 21.64 10.65
C THR A 23 25.53 21.04 9.27
N ALA A 24 26.66 20.49 8.83
CA ALA A 24 26.89 20.03 7.48
C ALA A 24 25.64 19.29 7.05
N LYS A 25 24.88 19.94 6.16
CA LYS A 25 23.66 19.39 5.59
C LYS A 25 24.07 18.00 5.12
N PRO A 26 23.54 16.90 5.70
CA PRO A 26 24.05 15.57 5.41
C PRO A 26 23.86 15.35 3.91
N ALA A 27 24.94 15.53 3.17
CA ALA A 27 25.00 15.39 1.73
C ALA A 27 24.75 13.90 1.49
N ASP A 28 23.54 13.60 1.04
CA ASP A 28 22.99 12.26 1.05
C ASP A 28 23.13 11.59 2.42
N ALA A 29 22.07 11.67 3.23
CA ALA A 29 21.82 10.66 4.24
C ALA A 29 21.68 9.32 3.49
N ALA A 30 22.81 8.73 3.11
CA ALA A 30 22.99 7.33 2.88
C ALA A 30 22.42 6.72 4.14
N GLU A 31 21.16 6.33 4.03
CA GLU A 31 20.34 5.67 5.01
C GLU A 31 21.28 4.70 5.72
N THR A 32 21.74 5.08 6.91
CA THR A 32 22.89 4.44 7.57
C THR A 32 22.35 3.15 8.16
N TYR A 33 22.15 2.18 7.27
CA TYR A 33 21.79 0.84 7.61
C TYR A 33 22.81 0.36 8.63
N LEU A 34 22.31 -0.21 9.72
CA LEU A 34 23.17 -0.87 10.69
C LEU A 34 24.04 -1.88 9.93
N PRO A 35 25.36 -1.92 10.21
CA PRO A 35 26.27 -2.80 9.50
C PRO A 35 25.88 -4.25 9.73
N ASP A 36 25.91 -5.04 8.67
CA ASP A 36 25.52 -6.46 8.69
C ASP A 36 26.35 -7.31 9.67
N SER A 37 27.57 -6.86 9.99
CA SER A 37 28.49 -7.52 10.93
C SER A 37 28.20 -7.24 12.40
N MET A 38 27.29 -6.31 12.72
CA MET A 38 26.93 -6.01 14.11
C MET A 38 26.16 -7.18 14.72
N LYS A 39 26.47 -7.49 15.99
CA LYS A 39 25.84 -8.59 16.71
C LYS A 39 24.38 -8.26 17.04
N ALA A 40 23.53 -9.28 16.94
CA ALA A 40 22.12 -9.18 17.29
C ALA A 40 21.91 -8.89 18.78
N SER A 41 22.76 -9.44 19.66
CA SER A 41 22.73 -9.16 21.10
C SER A 41 22.97 -7.69 21.43
N THR A 42 23.99 -7.07 20.82
CA THR A 42 24.29 -5.64 21.00
C THR A 42 23.14 -4.75 20.52
N LEU A 43 22.46 -5.13 19.42
CA LEU A 43 21.27 -4.42 18.97
C LEU A 43 20.14 -4.52 20.01
N LEU A 44 19.92 -5.71 20.55
CA LEU A 44 18.86 -5.97 21.50
C LEU A 44 19.10 -5.29 22.86
N GLU A 45 20.34 -5.29 23.36
CA GLU A 45 20.76 -4.55 24.56
C GLU A 45 20.51 -3.04 24.41
N ARG A 46 20.81 -2.48 23.23
CA ARG A 46 20.53 -1.07 22.93
C ARG A 46 19.03 -0.78 22.96
N ILE A 47 18.22 -1.60 22.30
CA ILE A 47 16.74 -1.46 22.31
C ILE A 47 16.20 -1.60 23.74
N GLY A 48 16.70 -2.57 24.49
CA GLY A 48 16.32 -2.80 25.88
C GLY A 48 16.66 -1.60 26.77
N SER A 49 17.83 -1.00 26.58
CA SER A 49 18.25 0.22 27.29
C SER A 49 17.34 1.41 26.96
N GLU A 50 17.00 1.61 25.68
CA GLU A 50 16.11 2.69 25.22
C GLU A 50 14.66 2.54 25.72
N ARG A 51 14.22 1.31 26.01
CA ARG A 51 12.85 0.98 26.46
C ARG A 51 12.77 0.58 27.93
N SER A 52 13.87 0.71 28.68
CA SER A 52 13.95 0.37 30.11
C SER A 52 13.58 -1.09 30.40
N TRP A 53 14.01 -2.03 29.57
CA TRP A 53 13.87 -3.46 29.84
C TRP A 53 14.85 -3.90 30.93
N SER A 54 14.45 -4.90 31.72
CA SER A 54 15.35 -5.47 32.73
C SER A 54 16.45 -6.28 32.05
N SER A 55 17.67 -6.30 32.62
CA SER A 55 18.78 -7.09 32.07
C SER A 55 18.43 -8.57 31.94
N ARG A 56 17.61 -9.10 32.87
CA ARG A 56 17.13 -10.49 32.83
C ARG A 56 16.23 -10.78 31.65
N ASP A 57 15.44 -9.81 31.18
CA ASP A 57 14.56 -10.00 30.02
C ASP A 57 15.37 -9.91 28.72
N VAL A 58 16.33 -8.98 28.67
CA VAL A 58 17.28 -8.89 27.56
C VAL A 58 18.08 -10.19 27.42
N GLU A 59 18.64 -10.72 28.51
CA GLU A 59 19.38 -11.98 28.52
C GLU A 59 18.55 -13.17 28.03
N LYS A 60 17.29 -13.30 28.49
CA LYS A 60 16.38 -14.34 27.99
C LYS A 60 16.12 -14.23 26.49
N ASP A 61 15.91 -13.01 25.99
CA ASP A 61 15.69 -12.78 24.56
C ASP A 61 16.98 -13.03 23.76
N VAL A 62 18.17 -12.72 24.31
CA VAL A 62 19.47 -13.09 23.73
C VAL A 62 19.62 -14.62 23.64
N ASP A 63 19.30 -15.35 24.72
CA ASP A 63 19.33 -16.82 24.72
C ASP A 63 18.43 -17.42 23.64
N ILE A 64 17.26 -16.82 23.39
CA ILE A 64 16.35 -17.24 22.32
C ILE A 64 16.99 -17.01 20.95
N LEU A 65 17.65 -15.88 20.73
CA LEU A 65 18.38 -15.60 19.48
C LEU A 65 19.53 -16.59 19.27
N GLU A 66 20.29 -16.91 20.32
CA GLU A 66 21.39 -17.87 20.26
C GLU A 66 20.92 -19.30 19.96
N LYS A 67 19.82 -19.74 20.59
CA LYS A 67 19.18 -21.05 20.29
C LYS A 67 18.79 -21.18 18.82
N ASN A 68 18.37 -20.09 18.20
CA ASN A 68 18.00 -20.04 16.79
C ASN A 68 19.18 -19.70 15.84
N ARG A 69 20.41 -19.62 16.36
CA ARG A 69 21.64 -19.28 15.62
C ARG A 69 21.59 -17.92 14.91
N LEU A 70 20.94 -16.93 15.53
CA LEU A 70 20.80 -15.57 14.99
C LEU A 70 21.82 -14.64 15.67
N TYR A 71 23.06 -14.69 15.19
CA TYR A 71 24.17 -13.98 15.83
C TYR A 71 24.34 -12.55 15.33
N THR A 72 24.00 -12.29 14.07
CA THR A 72 24.27 -11.01 13.38
C THR A 72 23.01 -10.36 12.83
N ILE A 73 23.09 -9.05 12.55
CA ILE A 73 22.00 -8.32 11.88
C ILE A 73 21.70 -8.90 10.50
N LYS A 74 22.73 -9.41 9.80
CA LYS A 74 22.55 -10.09 8.52
C LYS A 74 21.58 -11.27 8.65
N ASP A 75 21.73 -12.08 9.68
CA ASP A 75 20.86 -13.24 9.92
C ASP A 75 19.42 -12.79 10.11
N LEU A 76 19.20 -11.72 10.88
CA LEU A 76 17.87 -11.13 11.10
C LEU A 76 17.24 -10.57 9.81
N ARG A 77 18.05 -10.03 8.88
CA ARG A 77 17.57 -9.52 7.58
C ARG A 77 17.09 -10.63 6.65
N VAL A 78 17.76 -11.78 6.69
CA VAL A 78 17.49 -12.92 5.80
C VAL A 78 16.26 -13.72 6.26
N LEU A 79 15.83 -13.56 7.52
CA LEU A 79 14.67 -14.26 8.06
C LEU A 79 13.37 -13.97 7.27
N SER A 80 12.73 -15.04 6.83
CA SER A 80 11.41 -14.99 6.22
C SER A 80 10.35 -14.58 7.24
N GLY A 81 9.22 -14.04 6.77
CA GLY A 81 8.10 -13.68 7.64
C GLY A 81 7.51 -14.85 8.43
N GLU A 82 7.71 -16.09 7.99
CA GLU A 82 7.30 -17.31 8.67
C GLU A 82 8.31 -17.71 9.77
N SER A 83 9.61 -17.64 9.47
CA SER A 83 10.67 -17.88 10.45
C SER A 83 10.58 -16.92 11.65
N TRP A 84 10.22 -15.66 11.40
CA TRP A 84 9.92 -14.72 12.49
C TRP A 84 8.75 -15.12 13.40
N LYS A 85 7.80 -15.94 12.92
CA LYS A 85 6.70 -16.43 13.75
C LYS A 85 7.14 -17.59 14.64
N GLU A 86 8.03 -18.44 14.11
CA GLU A 86 8.54 -19.64 14.79
C GLU A 86 9.45 -19.30 15.98
N ILE A 87 10.26 -18.25 15.88
CA ILE A 87 11.13 -17.82 17.00
C ILE A 87 10.26 -17.42 18.20
N GLU A 88 10.53 -17.95 19.39
CA GLU A 88 9.72 -17.74 20.61
C GLU A 88 9.91 -16.36 21.30
N LEU A 89 10.26 -15.32 20.55
CA LEU A 89 10.36 -13.96 21.07
C LEU A 89 8.98 -13.32 21.29
N LEU A 90 8.89 -12.39 22.24
CA LEU A 90 7.69 -11.58 22.44
C LEU A 90 7.35 -10.79 21.15
N PRO A 91 6.06 -10.68 20.76
CA PRO A 91 5.67 -9.98 19.53
C PRO A 91 6.21 -8.54 19.46
N LEU A 92 6.24 -7.82 20.58
CA LEU A 92 6.77 -6.47 20.66
C LEU A 92 8.27 -6.40 20.33
N VAL A 93 9.06 -7.36 20.85
CA VAL A 93 10.51 -7.46 20.62
C VAL A 93 10.78 -7.75 19.14
N LYS A 94 10.00 -8.67 18.54
CA LYS A 94 10.08 -8.97 17.11
C LYS A 94 9.85 -7.75 16.23
N ASP A 95 8.83 -6.94 16.57
CA ASP A 95 8.51 -5.74 15.79
C ASP A 95 9.59 -4.66 15.95
N LEU A 96 10.14 -4.48 17.14
CA LEU A 96 11.25 -3.56 17.38
C LEU A 96 12.52 -3.99 16.63
N LEU A 97 12.90 -5.26 16.69
CA LEU A 97 14.02 -5.80 15.93
C LEU A 97 13.82 -5.60 14.42
N ARG A 98 12.61 -5.85 13.91
CA ARG A 98 12.30 -5.60 12.49
C ARG A 98 12.45 -4.14 12.11
N LEU A 99 11.96 -3.22 12.93
CA LEU A 99 12.06 -1.78 12.69
C LEU A 99 13.52 -1.30 12.69
N SER A 100 14.35 -1.85 13.58
CA SER A 100 15.77 -1.51 13.63
C SER A 100 16.54 -2.12 12.45
N VAL A 101 16.27 -3.38 12.11
CA VAL A 101 17.02 -4.12 11.09
C VAL A 101 16.64 -3.70 9.67
N ASN A 102 15.34 -3.49 9.44
CA ASN A 102 14.74 -3.02 8.21
C ASN A 102 14.02 -1.71 8.52
N PRO A 103 14.68 -0.55 8.37
CA PRO A 103 13.99 0.72 8.52
C PRO A 103 12.75 0.68 7.62
N PRO A 104 11.61 1.19 8.08
CA PRO A 104 10.36 1.10 7.35
C PRO A 104 10.59 1.68 5.97
N VAL A 105 10.64 0.80 4.97
CA VAL A 105 10.77 1.21 3.59
C VAL A 105 9.62 2.17 3.37
N ASP A 106 9.92 3.42 3.06
CA ASP A 106 8.90 4.46 2.94
C ASP A 106 8.02 4.09 1.73
N TYR A 107 6.96 3.34 2.00
CA TYR A 107 6.00 2.88 1.01
C TYR A 107 5.36 4.09 0.30
N GLY A 108 5.35 5.26 0.95
CA GLY A 108 5.00 6.53 0.35
C GLY A 108 5.96 6.89 -0.79
N LYS A 109 7.27 6.91 -0.54
CA LYS A 109 8.30 7.11 -1.58
C LYS A 109 8.22 6.09 -2.70
N LEU A 110 8.14 4.79 -2.39
CA LEU A 110 7.98 3.73 -3.40
C LEU A 110 6.73 3.92 -4.26
N LYS A 111 5.60 4.29 -3.65
CA LYS A 111 4.34 4.56 -4.37
C LYS A 111 4.46 5.82 -5.25
N GLN A 112 5.12 6.86 -4.76
CA GLN A 112 5.38 8.08 -5.54
C GLN A 112 6.30 7.78 -6.73
N GLU A 113 7.35 7.00 -6.54
CA GLU A 113 8.29 6.61 -7.58
C GLU A 113 7.62 5.73 -8.64
N LYS A 114 6.80 4.76 -8.24
CA LYS A 114 5.97 3.97 -9.15
C LYS A 114 4.97 4.84 -9.92
N LYS A 115 4.40 5.89 -9.30
CA LYS A 115 3.52 6.87 -9.97
C LYS A 115 4.30 7.73 -10.97
N LYS A 116 5.52 8.17 -10.64
CA LYS A 116 6.43 8.91 -11.53
C LYS A 116 6.83 8.05 -12.75
N LEU A 117 7.29 6.82 -12.54
CA LEU A 117 7.61 5.86 -13.61
C LEU A 117 6.41 5.59 -14.54
N LYS A 118 5.20 5.47 -13.97
CA LYS A 118 3.98 5.29 -14.78
C LYS A 118 3.64 6.54 -15.60
N LYS A 119 3.84 7.74 -15.04
CA LYS A 119 3.64 9.02 -15.75
C LYS A 119 4.64 9.16 -16.90
N GLU A 120 5.91 8.88 -16.64
CA GLU A 120 6.99 8.93 -17.62
C GLU A 120 6.76 7.92 -18.76
N LYS A 121 6.39 6.68 -18.45
CA LYS A 121 6.04 5.66 -19.46
C LYS A 121 4.87 6.09 -20.34
N LYS A 122 3.86 6.77 -19.78
CA LYS A 122 2.71 7.32 -20.53
C LYS A 122 3.14 8.45 -21.44
N GLU A 123 4.04 9.33 -20.99
CA GLU A 123 4.57 10.45 -21.76
C GLU A 123 5.45 9.97 -22.92
N LYS A 124 6.36 9.02 -22.66
CA LYS A 124 7.19 8.36 -23.70
C LYS A 124 6.33 7.73 -24.79
N LYS A 125 5.27 7.00 -24.42
CA LYS A 125 4.32 6.40 -25.38
C LYS A 125 3.55 7.45 -26.19
N LYS A 126 3.24 8.62 -25.60
CA LYS A 126 2.57 9.72 -26.32
C LYS A 126 3.51 10.39 -27.33
N LYS A 127 4.79 10.60 -26.96
CA LYS A 127 5.82 11.16 -27.84
C LYS A 127 6.09 10.25 -29.03
N GLU A 128 6.25 8.95 -28.80
CA GLU A 128 6.44 7.94 -29.86
C GLU A 128 5.25 7.87 -30.83
N LYS A 129 4.02 7.95 -30.30
CA LYS A 129 2.81 8.00 -31.15
C LYS A 129 2.75 9.26 -32.01
N LYS A 130 3.14 10.42 -31.46
CA LYS A 130 3.17 11.70 -32.20
C LYS A 130 4.19 11.64 -33.34
N GLU A 131 5.40 11.15 -33.07
CA GLU A 131 6.46 11.00 -34.09
C GLU A 131 6.04 10.01 -35.20
N LYS A 132 5.36 8.91 -34.84
CA LYS A 132 4.82 7.96 -35.83
C LYS A 132 3.75 8.57 -36.73
N MET A 133 2.89 9.46 -36.21
CA MET A 133 1.89 10.16 -37.02
C MET A 133 2.54 11.20 -37.94
N GLU A 134 3.54 11.92 -37.45
CA GLU A 134 4.29 12.91 -38.24
C GLU A 134 5.06 12.26 -39.39
N LYS A 135 5.75 11.14 -39.14
CA LYS A 135 6.39 10.33 -40.19
C LYS A 135 5.39 9.82 -41.24
N LYS A 136 4.19 9.41 -40.83
CA LYS A 136 3.12 8.99 -41.77
C LYS A 136 2.60 10.16 -42.62
N ALA A 137 2.41 11.33 -42.02
CA ALA A 137 1.97 12.53 -42.73
C ALA A 137 3.00 12.99 -43.77
N LEU A 138 4.30 12.95 -43.43
CA LEU A 138 5.38 13.26 -44.37
C LEU A 138 5.43 12.25 -45.53
N LYS A 139 5.28 10.95 -45.25
CA LYS A 139 5.25 9.90 -46.29
C LYS A 139 4.04 10.03 -47.22
N GLN A 140 2.88 10.46 -46.72
CA GLN A 140 1.72 10.73 -47.58
C GLN A 140 1.91 11.97 -48.46
N LYS A 141 2.58 13.02 -47.95
CA LYS A 141 2.88 14.22 -48.73
C LYS A 141 3.88 13.94 -49.87
N SER A 142 4.87 13.07 -49.67
CA SER A 142 5.82 12.72 -50.75
C SER A 142 5.13 11.94 -51.88
N VAL A 143 4.29 10.95 -51.55
CA VAL A 143 3.56 10.15 -52.55
C VAL A 143 2.63 11.01 -53.41
N LYS A 144 1.98 12.02 -52.81
CA LYS A 144 1.08 12.92 -53.56
C LYS A 144 1.85 13.84 -54.53
N LYS A 145 3.06 14.27 -54.15
CA LYS A 145 3.92 15.11 -55.00
C LYS A 145 4.44 14.36 -56.24
N ASP A 146 4.68 13.06 -56.12
CA ASP A 146 5.12 12.24 -57.25
C ASP A 146 3.97 11.95 -58.25
N GLN A 147 2.71 11.89 -57.79
CA GLN A 147 1.55 11.74 -58.68
C GLN A 147 1.21 13.00 -59.49
N GLU A 148 1.34 14.19 -58.90
CA GLU A 148 1.12 15.45 -59.65
C GLU A 148 2.21 15.66 -60.72
N LYS A 149 3.44 15.19 -60.48
CA LYS A 149 4.53 15.33 -61.46
C LYS A 149 4.43 14.36 -62.65
N ALA A 150 3.66 13.28 -62.53
CA ALA A 150 3.38 12.37 -63.64
C ALA A 150 2.24 12.86 -64.55
N ALA A 151 1.35 13.73 -64.06
CA ALA A 151 0.19 14.22 -64.81
C ALA A 151 0.50 15.40 -65.77
N GLU A 152 1.64 16.06 -65.64
CA GLU A 152 2.08 17.13 -66.57
C GLU A 152 2.96 16.63 -67.73
N GLY A 153 3.13 15.31 -67.90
CA GLY A 153 4.00 14.71 -68.92
C GLY A 153 3.31 14.12 -70.16
N GLU A 154 1.98 14.08 -70.24
CA GLU A 154 1.27 13.32 -71.28
C GLU A 154 0.39 14.22 -72.17
N GLN A 155 1.05 15.03 -72.98
CA GLN A 155 0.42 15.73 -74.11
C GLN A 155 1.38 15.71 -75.31
N THR A 156 1.44 14.60 -76.03
CA THR A 156 1.71 14.52 -77.50
C THR A 156 1.74 13.05 -77.94
N GLY A 157 0.87 12.66 -78.89
CA GLY A 157 1.05 11.44 -79.68
C GLY A 157 -0.18 10.54 -79.85
N LEU A 158 -1.16 10.99 -80.65
CA LEU A 158 -2.23 10.16 -81.23
C LEU A 158 -1.78 9.60 -82.58
N THR A 159 -1.73 8.27 -82.76
CA THR A 159 -2.05 7.59 -84.04
C THR A 159 -2.63 6.19 -83.78
N SER A 160 -3.79 5.95 -84.40
CA SER A 160 -4.52 4.68 -84.63
C SER A 160 -3.64 3.56 -85.21
N ALA A 161 -4.00 2.28 -85.34
CA ALA A 161 -5.17 1.40 -85.17
C ALA A 161 -4.56 -0.01 -84.85
N GLU A 162 -5.23 -1.07 -84.38
CA GLU A 162 -6.15 -1.93 -85.14
C GLU A 162 -6.36 -3.23 -84.31
N THR A 163 -7.62 -3.69 -84.31
CA THR A 163 -8.18 -5.05 -84.20
C THR A 163 -7.26 -6.25 -83.89
N THR A 164 -7.64 -7.11 -82.92
CA THR A 164 -8.04 -8.53 -83.13
C THR A 164 -8.37 -9.24 -81.81
N ALA A 165 -9.30 -10.18 -81.91
CA ALA A 165 -9.84 -11.02 -80.85
C ALA A 165 -8.97 -12.27 -80.59
N GLU A 166 -9.04 -12.83 -79.38
CA GLU A 166 -9.06 -14.27 -79.01
C GLU A 166 -8.93 -14.37 -77.48
N THR A 167 -9.95 -14.80 -76.75
CA THR A 167 -10.21 -16.19 -76.33
C THR A 167 -9.00 -16.90 -75.73
N THR A 168 -8.93 -16.99 -74.40
CA THR A 168 -8.62 -18.26 -73.70
C THR A 168 -9.02 -18.19 -72.22
N THR A 169 -9.89 -19.13 -71.86
CA THR A 169 -10.14 -19.75 -70.56
C THR A 169 -8.87 -20.06 -69.75
N THR A 170 -8.91 -19.85 -68.43
CA THR A 170 -8.50 -20.84 -67.40
C THR A 170 -8.98 -20.44 -66.00
N THR A 171 -9.89 -21.27 -65.50
CA THR A 171 -10.07 -21.81 -64.13
C THR A 171 -9.05 -21.50 -63.03
N GLY A 172 -9.58 -21.41 -61.80
CA GLY A 172 -8.87 -21.63 -60.53
C GLY A 172 -9.11 -20.48 -59.55
N GLU A 173 -10.12 -20.52 -58.69
CA GLU A 173 -10.23 -21.26 -57.42
C GLU A 173 -9.97 -20.36 -56.20
N ASP A 174 -10.68 -20.71 -55.13
CA ASP A 174 -10.60 -20.22 -53.75
C ASP A 174 -11.18 -18.85 -53.37
N GLY A 175 -12.41 -18.95 -52.86
CA GLY A 175 -13.04 -17.95 -52.03
C GLY A 175 -12.36 -17.78 -50.68
N LEU A 176 -12.29 -16.53 -50.22
CA LEU A 176 -11.91 -16.20 -48.85
C LEU A 176 -12.77 -15.04 -48.33
N VAL A 177 -13.85 -15.42 -47.64
CA VAL A 177 -14.33 -14.88 -46.35
C VAL A 177 -14.19 -13.36 -46.14
N THR A 178 -15.28 -12.63 -46.40
CA THR A 178 -15.47 -11.25 -45.90
C THR A 178 -16.16 -11.29 -44.52
N ILE A 179 -15.38 -11.16 -43.44
CA ILE A 179 -15.91 -10.95 -42.09
C ILE A 179 -16.04 -9.43 -41.85
N HIS A 180 -17.28 -8.94 -41.77
CA HIS A 180 -17.58 -7.60 -41.30
C HIS A 180 -17.30 -7.48 -39.80
N ALA A 181 -16.16 -6.89 -39.44
CA ALA A 181 -15.83 -6.54 -38.06
C ALA A 181 -16.36 -5.13 -37.72
N SER A 182 -17.61 -5.06 -37.26
CA SER A 182 -18.22 -3.83 -36.71
C SER A 182 -17.69 -3.54 -35.30
N SER A 183 -16.62 -2.77 -35.22
CA SER A 183 -16.09 -2.23 -33.95
C SER A 183 -16.87 -0.98 -33.53
N LYS A 184 -17.95 -1.14 -32.74
CA LYS A 184 -18.61 -0.04 -32.04
C LYS A 184 -17.85 0.26 -30.75
N LYS A 185 -16.99 1.28 -30.79
CA LYS A 185 -16.25 1.82 -29.64
C LYS A 185 -17.00 3.01 -29.06
N GLU A 186 -17.86 2.76 -28.08
CA GLU A 186 -18.46 3.84 -27.29
C GLU A 186 -17.45 4.39 -26.29
N LYS A 187 -17.36 5.71 -26.32
CA LYS A 187 -16.50 6.60 -25.55
C LYS A 187 -17.41 7.18 -24.47
N LYS A 188 -17.20 6.82 -23.20
CA LYS A 188 -17.87 7.47 -22.07
C LYS A 188 -16.82 8.13 -21.20
N ASP A 189 -16.81 9.45 -21.28
CA ASP A 189 -16.01 10.37 -20.49
C ASP A 189 -16.41 10.25 -19.01
N LYS A 190 -15.40 10.32 -18.12
CA LYS A 190 -15.56 10.33 -16.68
C LYS A 190 -14.89 11.60 -16.16
N ASP A 191 -15.72 12.62 -15.97
CA ASP A 191 -15.35 13.84 -15.27
C ASP A 191 -15.03 13.55 -13.81
N GLY A 192 -14.03 14.27 -13.31
CA GLY A 192 -13.54 14.18 -11.96
C GLY A 192 -14.03 15.34 -11.11
N GLU A 193 -14.21 15.07 -9.82
CA GLU A 193 -14.18 16.06 -8.76
C GLU A 193 -13.29 15.50 -7.65
N ASP A 194 -12.12 16.12 -7.50
CA ASP A 194 -11.19 15.91 -6.39
C ASP A 194 -11.54 16.94 -5.29
N GLY A 195 -12.25 16.49 -4.26
CA GLY A 195 -12.46 17.25 -3.02
C GLY A 195 -11.26 17.10 -2.08
N ASN A 196 -10.49 18.18 -1.94
CA ASN A 196 -9.30 18.30 -1.11
C ASN A 196 -9.70 18.78 0.30
N GLU A 197 -9.69 17.89 1.28
CA GLU A 197 -9.95 18.24 2.68
C GLU A 197 -8.65 18.19 3.49
N SER A 198 -8.27 19.39 3.92
CA SER A 198 -7.11 19.75 4.72
C SER A 198 -7.22 19.18 6.14
N SER A 199 -6.20 18.46 6.60
CA SER A 199 -6.01 18.12 8.01
C SER A 199 -4.83 18.92 8.59
N SER A 200 -5.15 19.92 9.41
CA SER A 200 -4.21 20.55 10.34
C SER A 200 -4.39 19.93 11.73
N SER A 201 -3.43 19.14 12.18
CA SER A 201 -3.35 18.66 13.56
C SER A 201 -2.45 19.57 14.38
N SER A 202 -3.01 19.99 15.50
CA SER A 202 -2.46 20.77 16.60
C SER A 202 -1.29 20.11 17.32
N SER A 203 -0.38 20.97 17.77
CA SER A 203 0.68 20.74 18.75
C SER A 203 0.14 20.74 20.18
N SER A 204 0.68 19.86 21.04
CA SER A 204 0.80 20.15 22.47
C SER A 204 1.93 19.34 23.13
N SER A 205 2.86 20.14 23.64
CA SER A 205 3.86 19.99 24.69
C SER A 205 3.79 18.82 25.69
N SER A 206 4.98 18.27 25.91
CA SER A 206 5.45 17.50 27.05
C SER A 206 5.59 18.33 28.33
N SER A 207 5.33 17.70 29.48
CA SER A 207 5.84 18.12 30.78
C SER A 207 6.64 16.97 31.42
N SER A 208 7.82 17.34 31.89
CA SER A 208 8.82 16.55 32.58
C SER A 208 8.63 16.64 34.09
N SER A 209 8.90 15.54 34.80
CA SER A 209 9.35 15.61 36.20
C SER A 209 10.27 14.44 36.52
N SER A 210 11.48 14.83 36.94
CA SER A 210 12.58 14.06 37.49
C SER A 210 12.39 13.81 38.99
N SER A 211 12.88 12.67 39.50
CA SER A 211 13.42 12.59 40.85
C SER A 211 14.37 11.39 40.99
N SER A 212 15.53 11.72 41.52
CA SER A 212 16.67 10.88 41.86
C SER A 212 16.66 10.58 43.36
N SER A 213 17.01 9.35 43.76
CA SER A 213 17.49 9.08 45.12
C SER A 213 18.19 7.71 45.21
N SER A 214 19.47 7.79 45.51
CA SER A 214 20.39 6.73 45.93
C SER A 214 20.16 6.34 47.39
N SER A 215 20.45 5.08 47.77
CA SER A 215 21.15 4.69 49.02
C SER A 215 21.29 3.17 49.17
N ASP A 216 22.52 2.73 49.40
CA ASP A 216 22.96 1.43 49.91
C ASP A 216 22.49 1.18 51.36
N SER A 217 22.09 -0.05 51.69
CA SER A 217 22.59 -0.89 52.81
C SER A 217 21.53 -1.91 53.28
N ASP A 218 21.93 -3.19 53.24
CA ASP A 218 21.39 -4.33 54.01
C ASP A 218 21.26 -4.00 55.52
N PRO A 219 20.28 -4.57 56.27
CA PRO A 219 20.36 -5.98 56.66
C PRO A 219 19.04 -6.76 56.81
N GLU A 220 19.20 -8.09 56.85
CA GLU A 220 18.21 -9.13 57.14
C GLU A 220 17.30 -8.82 58.35
N MET A 221 15.99 -8.97 58.15
CA MET A 221 15.04 -9.25 59.24
C MET A 221 13.97 -10.25 58.78
N GLU A 222 14.01 -11.44 59.37
CA GLU A 222 12.89 -12.37 59.39
C GLU A 222 11.69 -11.73 60.09
N ALA A 223 10.58 -11.56 59.37
CA ALA A 223 9.27 -11.32 59.98
C ALA A 223 8.12 -11.73 59.03
N ASN A 224 7.66 -12.96 59.25
CA ASN A 224 6.26 -13.39 59.31
C ASN A 224 5.13 -12.53 58.68
N THR A 225 4.43 -13.19 57.72
CA THR A 225 2.99 -13.08 57.32
C THR A 225 2.59 -11.96 56.33
N PRO A 226 1.46 -12.10 55.56
CA PRO A 226 0.51 -13.22 55.43
C PRO A 226 0.35 -13.80 54.00
N LYS A 227 0.02 -15.09 53.93
CA LYS A 227 -0.48 -15.78 52.72
C LYS A 227 -1.78 -15.13 52.26
N MET A 228 -1.75 -14.35 51.17
CA MET A 228 -2.96 -14.02 50.42
C MET A 228 -3.28 -15.17 49.45
N SER A 229 -4.42 -15.80 49.68
CA SER A 229 -5.04 -16.81 48.84
C SER A 229 -5.31 -16.29 47.42
N PRO A 230 -5.09 -17.09 46.35
CA PRO A 230 -5.51 -16.74 44.99
C PRO A 230 -7.03 -16.97 44.87
N ALA A 231 -7.82 -16.05 45.41
CA ALA A 231 -9.24 -15.98 45.14
C ALA A 231 -9.47 -15.43 43.73
N GLN A 232 -9.68 -16.36 42.80
CA GLN A 232 -10.69 -16.26 41.73
C GLN A 232 -10.90 -14.86 41.12
N LEU A 233 -10.01 -14.49 40.21
CA LEU A 233 -10.43 -13.59 39.12
C LEU A 233 -11.33 -14.40 38.18
N PRO A 234 -12.53 -13.90 37.81
CA PRO A 234 -13.39 -14.58 36.87
C PRO A 234 -12.70 -14.57 35.50
N PHE A 235 -12.07 -15.69 35.18
CA PHE A 235 -11.74 -16.09 33.84
C PHE A 235 -13.05 -16.08 33.05
N VAL A 236 -13.29 -15.04 32.25
CA VAL A 236 -14.35 -15.01 31.23
C VAL A 236 -13.97 -16.01 30.16
N LYS A 237 -14.19 -17.28 30.51
CA LYS A 237 -14.27 -18.42 29.61
C LYS A 237 -15.29 -18.02 28.56
N THR A 238 -14.84 -17.97 27.32
CA THR A 238 -15.65 -17.79 26.11
C THR A 238 -16.54 -19.04 25.96
N GLY A 239 -17.50 -19.20 26.87
CA GLY A 239 -18.43 -20.30 26.95
C GLY A 239 -19.74 -19.90 26.30
N ASN A 240 -20.03 -20.56 25.17
CA ASN A 240 -21.34 -20.78 24.55
C ASN A 240 -22.57 -20.22 25.29
N SER A 241 -22.78 -18.89 25.25
CA SER A 241 -24.07 -18.30 25.58
C SER A 241 -25.03 -18.52 24.42
N ALA A 242 -25.82 -19.60 24.50
CA ALA A 242 -26.92 -19.94 23.60
C ALA A 242 -28.21 -19.15 23.91
N LEU A 243 -28.10 -17.97 24.52
CA LEU A 243 -29.25 -17.16 24.92
C LEU A 243 -29.17 -15.80 24.22
N LEU A 244 -29.89 -15.74 23.10
CA LEU A 244 -30.12 -14.60 22.21
C LEU A 244 -28.88 -14.11 21.43
N PRO A 245 -28.96 -14.00 20.09
CA PRO A 245 -27.89 -13.45 19.29
C PRO A 245 -27.73 -11.96 19.61
N GLY A 246 -26.76 -11.63 20.47
CA GLY A 246 -26.35 -10.25 20.67
C GLY A 246 -25.98 -9.57 19.34
N PRO A 247 -26.20 -8.26 19.21
CA PRO A 247 -25.88 -7.52 18.00
C PRO A 247 -24.42 -7.72 17.60
N GLY A 248 -24.17 -7.93 16.31
CA GLY A 248 -22.83 -8.12 15.75
C GLY A 248 -22.29 -9.55 15.77
N ARG A 249 -23.11 -10.55 16.11
CA ARG A 249 -22.71 -11.97 16.04
C ARG A 249 -22.63 -12.45 14.59
N ILE A 250 -21.55 -13.17 14.27
CA ILE A 250 -21.36 -13.88 12.99
C ILE A 250 -21.36 -15.39 13.28
N GLN A 251 -22.18 -16.16 12.56
CA GLN A 251 -22.28 -17.61 12.68
C GLN A 251 -21.93 -18.27 11.33
N PRO A 252 -20.91 -19.13 11.27
CA PRO A 252 -20.57 -19.85 10.05
C PRO A 252 -21.60 -20.96 9.75
N MET A 253 -22.09 -21.01 8.50
CA MET A 253 -23.03 -22.02 7.99
C MET A 253 -22.54 -22.60 6.66
N GLY A 254 -21.39 -23.26 6.70
CA GLY A 254 -20.76 -23.83 5.49
C GLY A 254 -20.23 -22.73 4.56
N ASN A 255 -20.85 -22.60 3.37
CA ASN A 255 -20.47 -21.62 2.34
C ASN A 255 -21.06 -20.23 2.55
N ARG A 256 -22.02 -20.10 3.46
CA ARG A 256 -22.64 -18.83 3.84
C ARG A 256 -22.45 -18.59 5.33
N ILE A 257 -22.65 -17.35 5.76
CA ILE A 257 -22.58 -16.96 7.16
C ILE A 257 -23.86 -16.21 7.52
N ARG A 258 -24.33 -16.39 8.75
CA ARG A 258 -25.42 -15.58 9.32
C ARG A 258 -24.83 -14.45 10.13
N VAL A 259 -25.33 -13.25 9.89
CA VAL A 259 -24.84 -12.01 10.46
C VAL A 259 -26.01 -11.29 11.10
N THR A 260 -25.95 -11.07 12.42
CA THR A 260 -26.94 -10.26 13.14
C THR A 260 -26.49 -8.81 13.15
N ALA A 261 -27.22 -7.95 12.45
CA ALA A 261 -26.97 -6.52 12.39
C ALA A 261 -27.27 -5.82 13.74
N GLY A 262 -26.84 -4.57 13.87
CA GLY A 262 -27.02 -3.77 15.09
C GLY A 262 -28.49 -3.47 15.41
N ASN A 263 -29.37 -3.49 14.41
CA ASN A 263 -30.82 -3.38 14.57
C ASN A 263 -31.50 -4.70 14.98
N GLY A 264 -30.73 -5.79 15.15
CA GLY A 264 -31.23 -7.12 15.49
C GLY A 264 -31.71 -7.97 14.31
N THR A 265 -31.75 -7.45 13.08
CA THR A 265 -32.13 -8.27 11.92
C THR A 265 -30.99 -9.21 11.54
N THR A 266 -31.32 -10.44 11.18
CA THR A 266 -30.34 -11.44 10.76
C THR A 266 -30.34 -11.55 9.24
N TYR A 267 -29.14 -11.52 8.66
CA TYR A 267 -28.89 -11.69 7.23
C TYR A 267 -28.05 -12.92 7.00
N GLU A 268 -28.33 -13.65 5.94
CA GLU A 268 -27.46 -14.67 5.40
C GLU A 268 -26.68 -14.09 4.23
N VAL A 269 -25.36 -14.16 4.28
CA VAL A 269 -24.45 -13.57 3.30
C VAL A 269 -23.39 -14.58 2.89
N ASP A 270 -22.74 -14.35 1.76
CA ASP A 270 -21.65 -15.21 1.30
C ASP A 270 -20.47 -15.16 2.28
N ARG A 271 -19.86 -16.32 2.55
CA ARG A 271 -18.76 -16.43 3.52
C ARG A 271 -17.50 -15.72 3.06
N TYR A 272 -17.27 -15.62 1.76
CA TYR A 272 -16.01 -15.14 1.22
C TYR A 272 -16.16 -13.75 0.61
N CYS A 273 -15.26 -12.84 0.99
CA CYS A 273 -15.20 -11.51 0.42
C CYS A 273 -14.81 -11.56 -1.07
N PRO A 274 -15.56 -10.91 -1.97
CA PRO A 274 -15.35 -10.97 -3.42
C PRO A 274 -14.02 -10.38 -3.90
N HIS A 275 -13.28 -9.65 -3.04
CA HIS A 275 -11.99 -9.08 -3.41
C HIS A 275 -10.86 -10.12 -3.48
N LYS A 276 -10.65 -10.90 -2.40
CA LYS A 276 -9.55 -11.89 -2.31
C LYS A 276 -9.97 -13.17 -1.58
N HIS A 277 -11.24 -13.55 -1.68
CA HIS A 277 -11.82 -14.74 -1.03
C HIS A 277 -11.48 -14.81 0.47
N VAL A 278 -11.55 -13.68 1.16
CA VAL A 278 -11.25 -13.61 2.60
C VAL A 278 -12.45 -14.12 3.37
N ASP A 279 -12.23 -15.02 4.32
CA ASP A 279 -13.29 -15.55 5.16
C ASP A 279 -13.87 -14.47 6.10
N LEU A 280 -15.10 -14.05 5.81
CA LEU A 280 -15.86 -13.08 6.60
C LEU A 280 -16.37 -13.68 7.92
N ALA A 281 -16.40 -15.00 8.07
CA ALA A 281 -16.74 -15.62 9.37
C ALA A 281 -15.70 -15.26 10.45
N THR A 282 -14.43 -15.20 10.06
CA THR A 282 -13.30 -14.99 10.98
C THR A 282 -12.72 -13.57 10.92
N LYS A 283 -12.86 -12.89 9.78
CA LYS A 283 -12.31 -11.54 9.55
C LYS A 283 -13.39 -10.48 9.27
N GLY A 284 -14.66 -10.83 9.39
CA GLY A 284 -15.78 -9.90 9.30
C GLY A 284 -16.02 -9.19 10.63
N VAL A 285 -16.40 -7.91 10.57
CA VAL A 285 -16.88 -7.13 11.72
C VAL A 285 -18.16 -6.45 11.32
N VAL A 286 -19.18 -6.55 12.17
CA VAL A 286 -20.48 -5.90 11.94
C VAL A 286 -20.52 -4.60 12.70
N VAL A 287 -20.85 -3.50 12.03
CA VAL A 287 -21.06 -2.20 12.66
C VAL A 287 -22.38 -1.63 12.15
N GLY A 288 -23.38 -1.54 13.02
CA GLY A 288 -24.75 -1.20 12.63
C GLY A 288 -25.30 -2.18 11.59
N ASN A 289 -25.69 -1.66 10.42
CA ASN A 289 -26.23 -2.44 9.30
C ASN A 289 -25.18 -2.73 8.20
N THR A 290 -23.90 -2.61 8.52
CA THR A 290 -22.82 -2.79 7.55
C THR A 290 -21.85 -3.87 8.02
N LEU A 291 -21.52 -4.81 7.14
CA LEU A 291 -20.47 -5.80 7.36
C LEU A 291 -19.16 -5.31 6.75
N PHE A 292 -18.10 -5.26 7.56
CA PHE A 292 -16.77 -4.84 7.15
C PHE A 292 -15.83 -6.05 7.04
N CYS A 293 -15.06 -6.10 5.95
CA CYS A 293 -13.94 -7.03 5.82
C CYS A 293 -12.66 -6.39 6.38
N ASN A 294 -12.13 -6.89 7.50
CA ASN A 294 -10.95 -6.30 8.15
C ASN A 294 -9.66 -6.31 7.31
N LYS A 295 -9.56 -7.14 6.27
CA LYS A 295 -8.32 -7.24 5.47
C LYS A 295 -8.10 -6.03 4.55
N HIS A 296 -9.16 -5.51 3.94
CA HIS A 296 -9.07 -4.41 2.96
C HIS A 296 -10.10 -3.30 3.21
N ASN A 297 -10.80 -3.37 4.34
CA ASN A 297 -11.82 -2.43 4.75
C ASN A 297 -12.95 -2.24 3.72
N TRP A 298 -13.39 -3.34 3.10
CA TRP A 298 -14.57 -3.34 2.24
C TRP A 298 -15.82 -3.36 3.09
N ALA A 299 -16.72 -2.41 2.84
CA ALA A 299 -17.97 -2.24 3.55
C ALA A 299 -19.12 -2.75 2.67
N PHE A 300 -19.95 -3.63 3.23
CA PHE A 300 -21.09 -4.23 2.56
C PHE A 300 -22.36 -3.87 3.32
N SER A 301 -23.27 -3.13 2.68
CA SER A 301 -24.53 -2.73 3.30
C SER A 301 -25.50 -3.90 3.32
N LEU A 302 -25.84 -4.42 4.49
CA LEU A 302 -26.68 -5.62 4.64
C LEU A 302 -28.09 -5.39 4.10
N ASP A 303 -28.61 -4.17 4.26
CA ASP A 303 -29.95 -3.79 3.76
C ASP A 303 -30.02 -3.74 2.22
N ASN A 304 -28.91 -3.43 1.56
CA ASN A 304 -28.84 -3.33 0.09
C ASN A 304 -28.20 -4.59 -0.51
N ARG A 305 -28.70 -5.77 -0.12
CA ARG A 305 -28.22 -7.08 -0.58
C ARG A 305 -26.70 -7.30 -0.40
N GLY A 306 -26.05 -6.60 0.52
CA GLY A 306 -24.62 -6.70 0.73
C GLY A 306 -23.79 -5.99 -0.34
N TYR A 307 -24.32 -4.96 -1.01
CA TYR A 307 -23.61 -4.20 -2.04
C TYR A 307 -22.52 -3.30 -1.43
N CYS A 308 -21.37 -3.24 -2.11
CA CYS A 308 -20.24 -2.37 -1.76
C CYS A 308 -20.18 -1.15 -2.69
N SER A 309 -20.49 0.04 -2.18
CA SER A 309 -20.56 1.29 -2.97
C SER A 309 -19.24 1.65 -3.66
N LYS A 310 -18.09 1.29 -3.08
CA LYS A 310 -16.76 1.65 -3.63
C LYS A 310 -16.33 0.79 -4.81
N HIS A 311 -16.74 -0.48 -4.82
CA HIS A 311 -16.16 -1.49 -5.71
C HIS A 311 -17.18 -2.21 -6.59
N GLY A 312 -18.49 -1.97 -6.38
CA GLY A 312 -19.54 -2.55 -7.21
C GLY A 312 -19.72 -4.07 -7.07
N ALA A 313 -19.16 -4.65 -6.01
CA ALA A 313 -19.33 -6.07 -5.70
C ALA A 313 -20.40 -6.28 -4.63
N THR A 314 -20.93 -7.49 -4.55
CA THR A 314 -21.94 -7.88 -3.57
C THR A 314 -21.54 -9.17 -2.86
N ILE A 315 -22.03 -9.36 -1.63
CA ILE A 315 -21.95 -10.61 -0.85
C ILE A 315 -23.31 -11.31 -0.76
N ASN A 316 -24.25 -10.96 -1.65
CA ASN A 316 -25.57 -11.58 -1.78
C ASN A 316 -26.31 -11.70 -0.43
N ALA A 317 -26.43 -10.59 0.29
CA ALA A 317 -27.11 -10.58 1.57
C ALA A 317 -28.63 -10.79 1.40
N CYS A 318 -29.16 -11.77 2.13
CA CYS A 318 -30.59 -12.09 2.18
C CYS A 318 -31.06 -12.00 3.63
N LYS A 319 -32.10 -11.21 3.90
CA LYS A 319 -32.73 -11.17 5.22
C LYS A 319 -33.34 -12.54 5.53
N VAL A 320 -33.08 -13.07 6.72
CA VAL A 320 -33.67 -14.33 7.20
C VAL A 320 -34.59 -13.99 8.37
N GLU A 321 -35.86 -14.35 8.25
CA GLU A 321 -36.83 -14.27 9.34
C GLU A 321 -36.78 -15.56 10.14
N TRP A 322 -36.82 -15.42 11.46
CA TRP A 322 -36.82 -16.52 12.42
C TRP A 322 -38.23 -16.78 12.91
#